data_AF-A0A401FU42-F1
#
_entry.id   AF-A0A401FU42-F1
#
_cell.length_a   1.000
_cell.length_b   1.000
_cell.length_c   1.000
_cell.angle_alpha   90.00
_cell.angle_beta   90.00
_cell.angle_gamma   90.00
#
_symmetry.space_group_name_H-M   'P 1'
#
loop_
_entity.id
_entity.type
_entity.pdbx_description
1 polymer ?
#
loop_
_entity_poly.entity_id
_entity_poly.type
_entity_poly.pdbx_seq_one_letter_code
_entity_poly.pdbx_strand_id
1 'polypeptide(L)'
;MADFRERIKSFAQDLTHLEVNTIVKANMTGRKMPMPRHALIEIAKLYAARLTGMGYPIPGDDKAPVGCYAAYDRIRERADEAVKALLRKSEKEVLTEAEEAELVMFYRIKTMSDQIKGVFNALKKRKVEAWDNPYTHEEIEQQQPPMPLEPGELVLIRKIWEMGLEQIAMQTIIQLDGDVVTRIQPRYANEESAIIHRIHNQSVSMSIDIWGQLISVVKDFFQTLFKKS
;
A
#
# COMPACT_ATOMS: atom_id res chain seq x y z
N MET A 1 -1.55 -21.35 -23.07
CA MET A 1 -0.70 -22.22 -22.21
C MET A 1 0.33 -21.41 -21.41
N ALA A 2 1.10 -20.50 -22.01
CA ALA A 2 2.07 -19.65 -21.28
C ALA A 2 1.43 -18.76 -20.19
N ASP A 3 0.35 -18.03 -20.51
CA ASP A 3 -0.39 -17.16 -19.57
C ASP A 3 -0.95 -17.94 -18.35
N PHE A 4 -1.45 -19.16 -18.57
CA PHE A 4 -1.94 -20.01 -17.48
C PHE A 4 -0.82 -20.45 -16.52
N ARG A 5 0.36 -20.79 -17.06
CA ARG A 5 1.52 -21.19 -16.25
C ARG A 5 2.08 -20.01 -15.44
N GLU A 6 2.09 -18.81 -16.00
CA GLU A 6 2.50 -17.59 -15.30
C GLU A 6 1.53 -17.24 -14.17
N ARG A 7 0.22 -17.33 -14.42
CA ARG A 7 -0.81 -17.14 -13.38
C ARG A 7 -0.67 -18.14 -12.24
N ILE A 8 -0.49 -19.43 -12.53
CA ILE A 8 -0.23 -20.45 -11.51
C ILE A 8 1.04 -20.14 -10.73
N LYS A 9 2.11 -19.70 -11.38
CA LYS A 9 3.36 -19.35 -10.71
C LYS A 9 3.18 -18.17 -9.76
N SER A 10 2.50 -17.10 -10.19
CA SER A 10 2.18 -15.95 -9.32
C SER A 10 1.30 -16.38 -8.13
N PHE A 11 0.30 -17.22 -8.38
CA PHE A 11 -0.61 -17.71 -7.35
C PHE A 11 0.11 -18.60 -6.34
N ALA A 12 1.04 -19.45 -6.81
CA ALA A 12 1.88 -20.26 -5.95
C ALA A 12 2.80 -19.39 -5.08
N GLN A 13 3.40 -18.34 -5.66
CA GLN A 13 4.22 -17.39 -4.90
C GLN A 13 3.41 -16.65 -3.84
N ASP A 14 2.21 -16.16 -4.18
CA ASP A 14 1.32 -15.49 -3.23
C ASP A 14 0.83 -16.44 -2.13
N LEU A 15 0.60 -17.72 -2.46
CA LEU A 15 0.32 -18.75 -1.47
C LEU A 15 1.49 -18.98 -0.53
N THR A 16 2.74 -18.72 -0.90
CA THR A 16 3.90 -19.00 -0.01
C THR A 16 4.15 -17.92 1.05
N HIS A 17 3.37 -16.84 1.06
CA HIS A 17 3.61 -15.69 1.91
C HIS A 17 2.33 -15.21 2.59
N LEU A 18 2.28 -15.29 3.92
CA LEU A 18 1.20 -14.74 4.71
C LEU A 18 1.70 -13.57 5.54
N GLU A 19 1.11 -12.39 5.32
CA GLU A 19 1.42 -11.18 6.06
C GLU A 19 0.14 -10.67 6.74
N VAL A 20 0.21 -10.52 8.07
CA VAL A 20 -0.88 -9.99 8.88
C VAL A 20 -0.42 -8.69 9.54
N ASN A 21 -1.08 -7.59 9.21
CA ASN A 21 -0.80 -6.26 9.75
C ASN A 21 -1.93 -5.80 10.66
N THR A 22 -1.59 -5.43 11.89
CA THR A 22 -2.50 -4.68 12.78
C THR A 22 -2.14 -3.21 12.71
N ILE A 23 -3.09 -2.39 12.25
CA ILE A 23 -2.92 -0.95 12.08
C ILE A 23 -3.83 -0.25 13.08
N VAL A 24 -3.27 0.67 13.87
CA VAL A 24 -4.02 1.52 14.78
C VAL A 24 -4.16 2.89 14.14
N LYS A 25 -5.40 3.30 13.89
CA LYS A 25 -5.74 4.56 13.22
C LYS A 25 -6.67 5.37 14.11
N ALA A 26 -6.30 6.60 14.40
CA ALA A 26 -7.09 7.49 15.26
C ALA A 26 -8.44 7.89 14.63
N ASN A 27 -8.49 7.99 13.30
CA ASN A 27 -9.66 8.45 12.55
C ASN A 27 -10.15 7.39 11.57
N MET A 28 -10.82 6.33 12.07
CA MET A 28 -11.48 5.35 11.22
C MET A 28 -12.88 5.82 10.81
N THR A 29 -13.11 6.00 9.51
CA THR A 29 -14.43 6.38 8.96
C THR A 29 -15.24 5.20 8.42
N GLY A 30 -14.73 3.96 8.50
CA GLY A 30 -15.43 2.73 8.10
C GLY A 30 -15.88 2.67 6.63
N ARG A 31 -15.56 3.67 5.82
CA ARG A 31 -16.05 3.81 4.44
C ARG A 31 -15.31 2.88 3.50
N LYS A 32 -16.03 2.33 2.51
CA LYS A 32 -15.41 1.61 1.40
C LYS A 32 -14.55 2.57 0.58
N MET A 33 -13.47 2.06 0.00
CA MET A 33 -12.67 2.84 -0.94
C MET A 33 -13.56 3.40 -2.06
N PRO A 34 -13.47 4.70 -2.40
CA PRO A 34 -14.21 5.28 -3.51
C PRO A 34 -13.69 4.74 -4.85
N MET A 35 -14.24 5.23 -5.96
CA MET A 35 -13.74 4.89 -7.29
C MET A 35 -12.23 5.19 -7.40
N PRO A 36 -11.43 4.39 -8.13
CA PRO A 36 -9.97 4.51 -8.12
C PRO A 36 -9.44 5.93 -8.42
N ARG A 37 -10.07 6.65 -9.34
CA ARG A 37 -9.70 8.04 -9.66
C ARG A 37 -9.86 8.98 -8.45
N HIS A 38 -10.94 8.83 -7.68
CA HIS A 38 -11.11 9.60 -6.44
C HIS A 38 -10.12 9.15 -5.37
N ALA A 39 -9.88 7.85 -5.23
CA ALA A 39 -8.92 7.32 -4.26
C ALA A 39 -7.52 7.90 -4.50
N LEU A 40 -7.08 8.01 -5.77
CA LEU A 40 -5.82 8.66 -6.15
C LEU A 40 -5.78 10.13 -5.73
N ILE A 41 -6.86 10.90 -5.93
CA ILE A 41 -6.88 12.30 -5.47
C ILE A 41 -6.79 12.37 -3.94
N GLU A 42 -7.54 11.54 -3.22
CA GLU A 42 -7.52 11.53 -1.76
C GLU A 42 -6.13 11.15 -1.20
N ILE A 43 -5.48 10.14 -1.78
CA ILE A 43 -4.11 9.74 -1.41
C ILE A 43 -3.15 10.90 -1.65
N ALA A 44 -3.20 11.53 -2.83
CA ALA A 44 -2.30 12.64 -3.16
C ALA A 44 -2.49 13.84 -2.22
N LYS A 45 -3.74 14.20 -1.90
CA LYS A 45 -4.05 15.24 -0.90
C LYS A 45 -3.50 14.89 0.48
N LEU A 46 -3.65 13.64 0.92
CA LEU A 46 -3.11 13.18 2.20
C LEU A 46 -1.57 13.31 2.23
N TYR A 47 -0.89 12.90 1.16
CA TYR A 47 0.56 13.00 1.07
C TYR A 47 1.03 14.45 1.05
N ALA A 48 0.37 15.31 0.27
CA ALA A 48 0.67 16.74 0.20
C ALA A 48 0.49 17.43 1.55
N ALA A 49 -0.62 17.16 2.24
CA ALA A 49 -0.89 17.71 3.56
C ALA A 49 0.16 17.23 4.58
N ARG A 50 0.53 15.94 4.54
CA ARG A 50 1.54 15.39 5.45
C ARG A 50 2.92 16.00 5.20
N LEU A 51 3.38 16.07 3.95
CA LEU A 51 4.65 16.70 3.58
C LEU A 51 4.69 18.18 4.01
N THR A 52 3.60 18.91 3.77
CA THR A 52 3.46 20.32 4.20
C THR A 52 3.55 20.46 5.71
N GLY A 53 2.86 19.59 6.47
CA GLY A 53 2.92 19.59 7.93
C GLY A 53 4.29 19.26 8.51
N MET A 54 5.17 18.61 7.74
CA MET A 54 6.57 18.30 8.11
C MET A 54 7.56 19.32 7.51
N GLY A 55 7.09 20.45 6.97
CA GLY A 55 7.95 21.53 6.47
C GLY A 55 8.42 21.38 5.01
N TYR A 56 7.86 20.42 4.26
CA TYR A 56 8.18 20.18 2.85
C TYR A 56 6.97 20.42 1.95
N PRO A 57 6.44 21.66 1.86
CA PRO A 57 5.28 21.95 1.01
C PRO A 57 5.58 21.61 -0.45
N ILE A 58 4.59 21.07 -1.15
CA ILE A 58 4.73 20.72 -2.58
C ILE A 58 4.53 22.00 -3.40
N PRO A 59 5.52 22.40 -4.22
CA PRO A 59 5.34 23.53 -5.12
C PRO A 59 4.34 23.19 -6.24
N GLY A 60 3.39 24.07 -6.51
CA GLY A 60 2.42 23.82 -7.59
C GLY A 60 1.34 24.90 -7.73
N ASP A 61 0.62 24.80 -8.85
CA ASP A 61 -0.58 25.57 -9.18
C ASP A 61 -1.80 24.89 -8.53
N ASP A 62 -2.57 25.64 -7.73
CA ASP A 62 -3.80 25.17 -7.06
C ASP A 62 -4.84 24.61 -8.05
N LYS A 63 -4.71 24.94 -9.34
CA LYS A 63 -5.62 24.48 -10.41
C LYS A 63 -5.21 23.14 -11.03
N ALA A 64 -4.01 22.62 -10.74
CA ALA A 64 -3.56 21.37 -11.33
C ALA A 64 -4.31 20.16 -10.75
N PRO A 65 -4.67 19.15 -11.55
CA PRO A 65 -5.26 17.92 -11.04
C PRO A 65 -4.35 17.26 -9.99
N VAL A 66 -4.88 17.05 -8.78
CA VAL A 66 -4.07 16.65 -7.62
C VAL A 66 -3.77 15.14 -7.61
N GLY A 67 -4.60 14.31 -8.26
CA GLY A 67 -4.44 12.85 -8.33
C GLY A 67 -3.81 12.34 -9.62
N CYS A 68 -3.08 13.18 -10.35
CA CYS A 68 -2.50 12.84 -11.65
C CYS A 68 -1.04 12.37 -11.56
N TYR A 69 -0.51 11.80 -12.63
CA TYR A 69 0.88 11.35 -12.70
C TYR A 69 1.87 12.44 -12.25
N ALA A 70 1.73 13.66 -12.79
CA ALA A 70 2.63 14.77 -12.50
C ALA A 70 2.54 15.21 -11.03
N ALA A 71 1.37 15.11 -10.40
CA ALA A 71 1.22 15.42 -8.98
C ALA A 71 1.98 14.41 -8.12
N TYR A 72 1.87 13.11 -8.42
CA TYR A 72 2.63 12.08 -7.73
C TYR A 72 4.14 12.17 -7.98
N ASP A 73 4.55 12.65 -9.15
CA ASP A 73 5.96 12.94 -9.44
C ASP A 73 6.50 14.03 -8.50
N ARG A 74 5.79 15.15 -8.39
CA ARG A 74 6.15 16.23 -7.46
C ARG A 74 6.14 15.79 -6.00
N ILE A 75 5.13 15.02 -5.57
CA ILE A 75 5.07 14.42 -4.22
C ILE A 75 6.32 13.57 -3.98
N ARG A 76 6.67 12.70 -4.93
CA ARG A 76 7.82 11.80 -4.85
C ARG A 76 9.12 12.56 -4.76
N GLU A 77 9.33 13.56 -5.63
CA GLU A 77 10.53 14.39 -5.63
C GLU A 77 10.69 15.12 -4.31
N ARG A 78 9.60 15.70 -3.80
CA ARG A 78 9.61 16.42 -2.54
C ARG A 78 9.91 15.53 -1.33
N ALA A 79 9.35 14.33 -1.31
CA ALA A 79 9.69 13.32 -0.30
C ALA A 79 11.16 12.88 -0.41
N ASP A 80 11.70 12.74 -1.61
CA ASP A 80 13.11 12.37 -1.86
C ASP A 80 14.09 13.48 -1.41
N GLU A 81 13.73 14.75 -1.59
CA GLU A 81 14.47 15.89 -1.03
C GLU A 81 14.53 15.82 0.50
N ALA A 82 13.40 15.56 1.15
CA ALA A 82 13.31 15.44 2.60
C ALA A 82 14.13 14.27 3.15
N VAL A 83 14.06 13.10 2.49
CA VAL A 83 14.92 11.95 2.80
C VAL A 83 16.39 12.35 2.74
N LYS A 84 16.83 12.99 1.64
CA LYS A 84 18.22 13.40 1.48
C LYS A 84 18.66 14.41 2.54
N ALA A 85 17.80 15.33 2.93
CA ALA A 85 18.09 16.31 3.98
C ALA A 85 18.35 15.62 5.33
N LEU A 86 17.48 14.70 5.74
CA LEU A 86 17.63 13.96 7.00
C LEU A 86 18.81 12.98 6.98
N LEU A 87 19.07 12.31 5.85
CA LEU A 87 20.26 11.46 5.73
C LEU A 87 21.55 12.27 5.87
N ARG A 88 21.65 13.44 5.22
CA ARG A 88 22.80 14.34 5.38
C ARG A 88 22.95 14.86 6.81
N LYS A 89 21.84 15.02 7.53
CA LYS A 89 21.86 15.35 8.96
C LYS A 89 22.41 14.19 9.78
N SER A 90 21.97 12.96 9.48
CA SER A 90 22.40 11.73 10.16
C SER A 90 23.90 11.43 10.02
N GLU A 91 24.55 11.92 8.95
CA GLU A 91 26.00 11.83 8.76
C GLU A 91 26.79 12.69 9.76
N LYS A 92 26.16 13.73 10.33
CA LYS A 92 26.80 14.69 11.23
C LYS A 92 26.40 14.49 12.69
N GLU A 93 25.17 14.06 12.93
CA GLU A 93 24.61 13.90 14.27
C GLU A 93 23.56 12.78 14.31
N VAL A 94 23.32 12.23 15.50
CA VAL A 94 22.28 11.20 15.70
C VAL A 94 20.92 11.85 15.54
N LEU A 95 20.06 11.26 14.70
CA LEU A 95 18.68 11.72 14.52
C LEU A 95 17.89 11.53 15.81
N THR A 96 16.99 12.47 16.10
CA THR A 96 16.01 12.28 17.17
C THR A 96 14.98 11.22 16.76
N GLU A 97 14.29 10.60 17.73
CA GLU A 97 13.22 9.62 17.45
C GLU A 97 12.14 10.19 16.52
N ALA A 98 11.82 11.49 16.68
CA ALA A 98 10.86 12.17 15.80
C ALA A 98 11.36 12.25 14.35
N GLU A 99 12.64 12.54 14.14
CA GLU A 99 13.26 12.63 12.82
C GLU A 99 13.43 11.28 12.16
N GLU A 100 13.73 10.23 12.93
CA GLU A 100 13.73 8.85 12.43
C GLU A 100 12.32 8.46 11.96
N ALA A 101 11.29 8.80 12.73
CA ALA A 101 9.91 8.55 12.34
C ALA A 101 9.52 9.33 11.08
N GLU A 102 9.94 10.60 10.96
CA GLU A 102 9.74 11.40 9.75
C GLU A 102 10.47 10.80 8.54
N LEU A 103 11.72 10.36 8.71
CA LEU A 103 12.50 9.71 7.66
C LEU A 103 11.76 8.48 7.10
N VAL A 104 11.22 7.64 7.98
CA VAL A 104 10.40 6.48 7.59
C VAL A 104 9.14 6.92 6.84
N MET A 105 8.49 8.00 7.27
CA MET A 105 7.32 8.55 6.58
C MET A 105 7.66 9.07 5.18
N PHE A 106 8.77 9.80 5.01
CA PHE A 106 9.20 10.30 3.70
C PHE A 106 9.53 9.15 2.75
N TYR A 107 10.25 8.12 3.23
CA TYR A 107 10.50 6.91 2.44
C TYR A 107 9.20 6.24 2.00
N ARG A 108 8.21 6.14 2.89
CA ARG A 108 6.91 5.55 2.56
C ARG A 108 6.17 6.34 1.50
N ILE A 109 6.06 7.67 1.66
CA ILE A 109 5.42 8.56 0.68
C ILE A 109 6.09 8.42 -0.69
N LYS A 110 7.44 8.44 -0.71
CA LYS A 110 8.23 8.28 -1.93
C LYS A 110 7.94 6.94 -2.61
N THR A 111 8.08 5.82 -1.89
CA THR A 111 7.90 4.47 -2.44
C THR A 111 6.46 4.24 -2.90
N MET A 112 5.45 4.65 -2.14
CA MET A 112 4.05 4.52 -2.55
C MET A 112 3.72 5.40 -3.76
N SER A 113 4.33 6.58 -3.88
CA SER A 113 4.20 7.42 -5.07
C SER A 113 4.85 6.76 -6.29
N ASP A 114 6.03 6.15 -6.14
CA ASP A 114 6.68 5.38 -7.22
C ASP A 114 5.81 4.17 -7.66
N GLN A 115 5.18 3.46 -6.73
CA GLN A 115 4.24 2.37 -7.02
C GLN A 115 3.02 2.86 -7.81
N ILE A 116 2.40 3.97 -7.40
CA ILE A 116 1.26 4.57 -8.12
C ILE A 116 1.68 5.05 -9.52
N LYS A 117 2.85 5.68 -9.64
CA LYS A 117 3.42 6.03 -10.95
C LYS A 117 3.64 4.80 -11.82
N GLY A 118 4.00 3.66 -11.23
CA GLY A 118 4.06 2.36 -11.91
C GLY A 118 2.73 1.97 -12.54
N VAL A 119 1.61 2.13 -11.81
CA VAL A 119 0.26 1.89 -12.35
C VAL A 119 -0.04 2.82 -13.53
N PHE A 120 0.25 4.11 -13.41
CA PHE A 120 0.06 5.04 -14.52
C PHE A 120 0.92 4.71 -15.74
N ASN A 121 2.18 4.31 -15.54
CA ASN A 121 3.05 3.86 -16.63
C ASN A 121 2.49 2.61 -17.32
N ALA A 122 1.89 1.68 -16.57
CA ALA A 122 1.22 0.51 -17.12
C ALA A 122 -0.01 0.91 -17.96
N LEU A 123 -0.84 1.82 -17.44
CA LEU A 123 -1.99 2.38 -18.19
C LEU A 123 -1.55 3.09 -19.48
N LYS A 124 -0.47 3.87 -19.43
CA LYS A 124 0.14 4.53 -20.59
C LYS A 124 0.59 3.50 -21.63
N LYS A 125 1.27 2.43 -21.19
CA LYS A 125 1.72 1.34 -22.08
C LYS A 125 0.54 0.61 -22.72
N ARG A 126 -0.57 0.46 -22.00
CA ARG A 126 -1.85 -0.08 -22.50
C ARG A 126 -2.64 0.93 -23.36
N LYS A 127 -2.12 2.15 -23.59
CA LYS A 127 -2.75 3.24 -24.35
C LYS A 127 -4.15 3.61 -23.87
N VAL A 128 -4.35 3.56 -22.56
CA VAL A 128 -5.62 3.96 -21.92
C VAL A 128 -5.80 5.48 -22.08
N GLU A 129 -7.00 5.92 -22.46
CA GLU A 129 -7.34 7.34 -22.47
C GLU A 129 -7.33 7.91 -21.05
N ALA A 130 -6.83 9.14 -20.90
CA ALA A 130 -6.69 9.78 -19.59
C ALA A 130 -5.96 8.89 -18.56
N TRP A 131 -4.91 8.20 -19.04
CA TRP A 131 -4.05 7.31 -18.27
C TRP A 131 -3.40 7.99 -17.08
N ASP A 132 -3.14 9.29 -17.17
CA ASP A 132 -2.47 10.10 -16.16
C ASP A 132 -3.45 10.72 -15.15
N ASN A 133 -4.74 10.41 -15.25
CA ASN A 133 -5.80 10.92 -14.40
C ASN A 133 -5.87 12.47 -14.35
N PRO A 134 -6.14 13.13 -15.50
CA PRO A 134 -6.15 14.59 -15.62
C PRO A 134 -7.42 15.24 -15.04
N TYR A 135 -8.27 14.47 -14.35
CA TYR A 135 -9.58 14.91 -13.91
C TYR A 135 -9.58 15.48 -12.49
N THR A 136 -10.40 16.50 -12.30
CA THR A 136 -10.80 17.03 -10.99
C THR A 136 -11.83 16.11 -10.31
N HIS A 137 -12.16 16.38 -9.04
CA HIS A 137 -13.19 15.62 -8.33
C HIS A 137 -14.55 15.68 -9.04
N GLU A 138 -14.96 16.86 -9.52
CA GLU A 138 -16.26 17.09 -10.14
C GLU A 138 -16.37 16.35 -11.47
N GLU A 139 -15.29 16.30 -12.25
CA GLU A 139 -15.26 15.64 -13.56
C GLU A 139 -15.34 14.10 -13.44
N ILE A 140 -14.83 13.51 -12.35
CA ILE A 140 -14.80 12.05 -12.19
C ILE A 140 -16.19 11.44 -12.06
N GLU A 141 -17.15 12.15 -11.45
CA GLU A 141 -18.52 11.61 -11.30
C GLU A 141 -19.22 11.41 -12.65
N GLN A 142 -18.80 12.15 -13.67
CA GLN A 142 -19.34 12.10 -15.02
C GLN A 142 -18.55 11.16 -15.95
N GLN A 143 -17.44 10.59 -15.48
CA GLN A 143 -16.56 9.75 -16.28
C GLN A 143 -17.04 8.29 -16.30
N GLN A 144 -17.50 7.84 -17.48
CA GLN A 144 -17.62 6.42 -17.80
C GLN A 144 -16.81 6.09 -19.06
N PRO A 145 -16.13 4.92 -19.12
CA PRO A 145 -16.08 3.87 -18.09
C PRO A 145 -15.07 4.15 -16.96
N PRO A 146 -15.16 3.41 -15.84
CA PRO A 146 -14.16 3.46 -14.77
C PRO A 146 -12.74 3.21 -15.29
N MET A 147 -11.74 3.75 -14.59
CA MET A 147 -10.32 3.52 -14.92
C MET A 147 -10.05 2.00 -15.05
N PRO A 148 -9.57 1.51 -16.21
CA PRO A 148 -9.41 0.09 -16.47
C PRO A 148 -8.14 -0.45 -15.80
N LEU A 149 -8.23 -0.67 -14.49
CA LEU A 149 -7.17 -1.25 -13.68
C LEU A 149 -7.20 -2.78 -13.74
N GLU A 150 -6.02 -3.39 -13.83
CA GLU A 150 -5.87 -4.81 -13.60
C GLU A 150 -6.09 -5.15 -12.10
N PRO A 151 -6.48 -6.38 -11.75
CA PRO A 151 -6.77 -6.75 -10.36
C PRO A 151 -5.63 -6.41 -9.38
N GLY A 152 -4.38 -6.64 -9.77
CA GLY A 152 -3.21 -6.30 -8.94
C GLY A 152 -3.04 -4.80 -8.71
N GLU A 153 -3.34 -3.97 -9.71
CA GLU A 153 -3.27 -2.50 -9.61
C GLU A 153 -4.38 -1.95 -8.72
N LEU A 154 -5.58 -2.52 -8.82
CA LEU A 154 -6.70 -2.17 -7.94
C LEU A 154 -6.41 -2.54 -6.49
N VAL A 155 -5.86 -3.74 -6.24
CA VAL A 155 -5.44 -4.18 -4.90
C VAL A 155 -4.35 -3.27 -4.36
N LEU A 156 -3.36 -2.89 -5.18
CA LEU A 156 -2.30 -1.96 -4.78
C LEU A 156 -2.87 -0.61 -4.35
N ILE A 157 -3.71 0.03 -5.18
CA ILE A 157 -4.33 1.33 -4.85
C ILE A 157 -5.18 1.21 -3.59
N ARG A 158 -5.96 0.13 -3.45
CA ARG A 158 -6.76 -0.11 -2.24
C ARG A 158 -5.90 -0.24 -1.00
N LYS A 159 -4.84 -1.05 -1.04
CA LYS A 159 -3.89 -1.20 0.06
C LYS A 159 -3.28 0.15 0.47
N ILE A 160 -2.86 0.96 -0.51
CA ILE A 160 -2.30 2.30 -0.23
C ILE A 160 -3.36 3.22 0.38
N TRP A 161 -4.60 3.20 -0.12
CA TRP A 161 -5.69 4.03 0.39
C TRP A 161 -6.11 3.64 1.81
N GLU A 162 -6.26 2.34 2.08
CA GLU A 162 -6.69 1.81 3.38
C GLU A 162 -5.63 2.04 4.47
N MET A 163 -4.37 1.68 4.17
CA MET A 163 -3.27 1.84 5.12
C MET A 163 -2.80 3.29 5.24
N GLY A 164 -2.99 4.11 4.19
CA GLY A 164 -2.59 5.52 4.16
C GLY A 164 -1.14 5.74 4.59
N LEU A 165 -0.94 6.68 5.52
CA LEU A 165 0.32 6.96 6.22
C LEU A 165 0.28 6.49 7.67
N GLU A 166 -0.62 5.56 8.00
CA GLU A 166 -0.82 5.08 9.36
C GLU A 166 0.32 4.18 9.81
N GLN A 167 0.61 4.20 11.10
CA GLN A 167 1.64 3.35 11.68
C GLN A 167 1.12 1.93 11.89
N ILE A 168 1.89 0.94 11.41
CA ILE A 168 1.61 -0.48 11.67
C ILE A 168 2.02 -0.74 13.12
N ALA A 169 1.06 -1.13 13.96
CA ALA A 169 1.31 -1.40 15.38
C ALA A 169 2.04 -2.73 15.56
N MET A 170 1.59 -3.75 14.84
CA MET A 170 2.14 -5.10 14.85
C MET A 170 2.08 -5.70 13.45
N GLN A 171 3.08 -6.49 13.09
CA GLN A 171 3.14 -7.23 11.85
C GLN A 171 3.68 -8.63 12.12
N THR A 172 3.00 -9.65 11.58
CA THR A 172 3.53 -11.02 11.52
C THR A 172 3.64 -11.43 10.06
N ILE A 173 4.83 -11.89 9.69
CA ILE A 173 5.13 -12.49 8.39
C ILE A 173 5.42 -13.97 8.61
N ILE A 174 4.74 -14.82 7.85
CA ILE A 174 4.95 -16.27 7.82
C ILE A 174 5.40 -16.65 6.42
N GLN A 175 6.56 -17.28 6.33
CA GLN A 175 7.18 -17.74 5.09
C GLN A 175 7.10 -19.28 4.99
N LEU A 176 7.20 -19.79 3.76
CA LEU A 176 7.02 -21.22 3.48
C LEU A 176 8.14 -22.11 4.04
N ASP A 177 9.31 -21.55 4.33
CA ASP A 177 10.40 -22.24 5.05
C ASP A 177 10.10 -22.44 6.55
N GLY A 178 9.00 -21.88 7.05
CA GLY A 178 8.57 -21.98 8.44
C GLY A 178 9.02 -20.81 9.30
N ASP A 179 9.73 -19.82 8.73
CA ASP A 179 10.13 -18.64 9.47
C ASP A 179 8.91 -17.77 9.79
N VAL A 180 8.73 -17.50 11.09
CA VAL A 180 7.70 -16.60 11.61
C VAL A 180 8.37 -15.41 12.26
N VAL A 181 8.23 -14.24 11.64
CA VAL A 181 8.80 -13.00 12.14
C VAL A 181 7.67 -12.09 12.60
N THR A 182 7.65 -11.73 13.88
CA THR A 182 6.73 -10.74 14.43
C THR A 182 7.49 -9.47 14.81
N ARG A 183 7.02 -8.33 14.32
CA ARG A 183 7.53 -6.99 14.64
C ARG A 183 6.44 -6.22 15.38
N ILE A 184 6.82 -5.52 16.44
CA ILE A 184 5.93 -4.71 17.28
C ILE A 184 6.57 -3.34 17.44
N GLN A 185 5.81 -2.26 17.28
CA GLN A 185 6.34 -0.94 17.61
C GLN A 185 6.54 -0.83 19.13
N PRO A 186 7.64 -0.23 19.61
CA PRO A 186 7.95 -0.16 21.04
C PRO A 186 6.81 0.36 21.92
N ARG A 187 6.08 1.38 21.45
CA ARG A 187 4.92 1.96 22.16
C ARG A 187 3.77 0.98 22.41
N TYR A 188 3.68 -0.11 21.64
CA TYR A 188 2.70 -1.17 21.81
C TYR A 188 3.30 -2.42 22.46
N ALA A 189 4.59 -2.43 22.83
CA ALA A 189 5.26 -3.57 23.45
C ALA A 189 5.11 -3.59 24.99
N ASN A 190 3.94 -3.19 25.50
CA ASN A 190 3.63 -3.11 26.93
C ASN A 190 2.32 -3.85 27.26
N GLU A 191 2.12 -4.12 28.56
CA GLU A 191 0.91 -4.81 29.05
C GLU A 191 -0.36 -4.00 28.84
N GLU A 192 -0.28 -2.68 28.85
CA GLU A 192 -1.43 -1.80 28.58
C GLU A 192 -2.01 -2.02 27.16
N SER A 193 -1.17 -2.45 26.22
CA SER A 193 -1.54 -2.79 24.85
C SER A 193 -1.98 -4.25 24.66
N ALA A 194 -2.19 -5.02 25.74
CA ALA A 194 -2.53 -6.45 25.67
C ALA A 194 -3.78 -6.76 24.84
N ILE A 195 -4.74 -5.83 24.75
CA ILE A 195 -5.91 -6.01 23.89
C ILE A 195 -5.53 -6.01 22.40
N ILE A 196 -4.60 -5.15 22.00
CA ILE A 196 -4.09 -5.08 20.62
C ILE A 196 -3.34 -6.38 20.28
N HIS A 197 -2.54 -6.89 21.21
CA HIS A 197 -1.84 -8.17 21.04
C HIS A 197 -2.81 -9.33 20.85
N ARG A 198 -3.87 -9.37 21.66
CA ARG A 198 -4.91 -10.41 21.55
C ARG A 198 -5.61 -10.36 20.21
N ILE A 199 -6.01 -9.17 19.75
CA ILE A 199 -6.64 -8.97 18.45
C ILE A 199 -5.69 -9.40 17.33
N HIS A 200 -4.41 -9.03 17.41
CA HIS A 200 -3.40 -9.41 16.43
C HIS A 200 -3.23 -10.93 16.38
N ASN A 201 -3.01 -11.58 17.52
CA ASN A 201 -2.83 -13.04 17.60
C ASN A 201 -4.06 -13.78 17.08
N GLN A 202 -5.26 -13.32 17.44
CA GLN A 202 -6.51 -13.88 16.91
C GLN A 202 -6.60 -13.73 15.39
N SER A 203 -6.17 -12.58 14.86
CA SER A 203 -6.14 -12.33 13.41
C SER A 203 -5.13 -13.23 12.71
N VAL A 204 -3.94 -13.43 13.30
CA VAL A 204 -2.91 -14.36 12.79
C VAL A 204 -3.45 -15.79 12.74
N SER A 205 -4.03 -16.30 13.83
CA SER A 205 -4.61 -17.64 13.86
C SER A 205 -5.71 -17.81 12.80
N MET A 206 -6.65 -16.85 12.72
CA MET A 206 -7.71 -16.88 11.72
C MET A 206 -7.18 -16.82 10.29
N SER A 207 -6.13 -16.04 10.04
CA SER A 207 -5.47 -15.97 8.73
C SER A 207 -4.79 -17.29 8.35
N ILE A 208 -4.14 -17.97 9.30
CA ILE A 208 -3.54 -19.30 9.08
C ILE A 208 -4.63 -20.32 8.73
N ASP A 209 -5.77 -20.31 9.44
CA ASP A 209 -6.88 -21.23 9.19
C ASP A 209 -7.46 -21.03 7.78
N ILE A 210 -7.75 -19.78 7.40
CA ILE A 210 -8.26 -19.43 6.05
C ILE A 210 -7.25 -19.83 4.98
N TRP A 211 -5.96 -19.58 5.22
CA TRP A 211 -4.89 -19.94 4.31
C TRP A 211 -4.77 -21.46 4.13
N GLY A 212 -4.86 -22.23 5.22
CA GLY A 212 -4.91 -23.69 5.18
C GLY A 212 -6.10 -24.24 4.39
N GLN A 213 -7.28 -23.61 4.52
CA GLN A 213 -8.47 -23.95 3.72
C GLN A 213 -8.26 -23.69 2.23
N LEU A 214 -7.65 -22.54 1.87
CA LEU A 214 -7.32 -22.22 0.47
C LEU A 214 -6.37 -23.25 -0.14
N ILE A 215 -5.33 -23.65 0.59
CA ILE A 215 -4.41 -24.72 0.15
C ILE A 215 -5.17 -26.03 -0.07
N SER A 216 -6.10 -26.37 0.82
CA SER A 216 -6.93 -27.58 0.66
C SER A 216 -7.76 -27.53 -0.63
N VAL A 217 -8.42 -26.41 -0.92
CA VAL A 217 -9.20 -26.24 -2.16
C VAL A 217 -8.32 -26.40 -3.39
N VAL A 218 -7.11 -25.82 -3.37
CA VAL A 218 -6.14 -25.96 -4.48
C VAL A 218 -5.68 -27.41 -4.63
N LYS A 219 -5.38 -28.09 -3.52
CA LYS A 219 -5.02 -29.51 -3.52
C LYS A 219 -6.12 -30.37 -4.13
N ASP A 220 -7.37 -30.15 -3.74
CA ASP A 220 -8.52 -30.91 -4.23
C ASP A 220 -8.75 -30.69 -5.74
N PHE A 221 -8.58 -29.45 -6.20
CA PHE A 221 -8.64 -29.12 -7.63
C PHE A 221 -7.58 -29.87 -8.44
N PHE A 222 -6.31 -29.87 -8.00
CA PHE A 222 -5.25 -30.61 -8.67
C PHE A 222 -5.48 -32.12 -8.63
N GLN A 223 -5.89 -32.67 -7.48
CA GLN A 223 -6.21 -34.10 -7.38
C GLN A 223 -7.32 -34.52 -8.35
N THR A 224 -8.32 -33.66 -8.57
CA THR A 224 -9.42 -33.92 -9.50
C THR A 224 -8.96 -33.88 -10.96
N LEU A 225 -8.07 -32.94 -11.32
CA LEU A 225 -7.48 -32.84 -12.65
C LEU A 225 -6.57 -34.01 -12.97
N PHE A 226 -5.70 -34.41 -12.04
CA PHE A 226 -4.75 -35.51 -12.25
C PHE A 226 -5.36 -36.91 -12.11
N LYS A 227 -6.53 -37.06 -11.46
CA LYS A 227 -7.31 -38.33 -11.49
C LYS A 227 -8.10 -38.55 -12.78
N LYS A 228 -8.27 -37.51 -13.60
CA LYS A 228 -8.98 -37.57 -14.89
C LYS A 228 -8.06 -37.70 -16.11
N SER A 229 -6.75 -37.76 -15.90
CA SER A 229 -5.74 -38.15 -16.89
C SER A 229 -5.22 -39.55 -16.61
#